data_AF-A0A972P2F8-F1
#
_entry.id   AF-A0A972P2F8-F1
#
_cell.length_a   1.000
_cell.length_b   1.000
_cell.length_c   1.000
_cell.angle_alpha   90.00
_cell.angle_beta   90.00
_cell.angle_gamma   90.00
#
_symmetry.space_group_name_H-M   'P 1'
#
loop_
_entity.id
_entity.type
_entity.pdbx_description
1 polymer ?
#
loop_
_entity_poly.entity_id
_entity_poly.type
_entity_poly.pdbx_seq_one_letter_code
_entity_poly.pdbx_strand_id
1 'polypeptide(L)' 'MGEKMVRIFEIVMEQAGLKGRMELATRTGISQAMAAQMKDTEELVKKLKENANLILDRSNLNSIGH' A
#
# COMPACT_ATOMS: atom_id res chain seq x y z
N MET A 1 -4.55 -3.47 -17.06
CA MET A 1 -3.30 -3.41 -16.27
C MET A 1 -3.68 -3.38 -14.80
N GLY A 2 -2.73 -3.55 -13.86
CA GLY A 2 -3.02 -3.61 -12.42
C GLY A 2 -3.27 -2.25 -11.78
N GLU A 3 -4.26 -1.52 -12.30
CA GLU A 3 -4.59 -0.15 -11.92
C GLU A 3 -5.06 -0.05 -10.46
N LYS A 4 -5.82 -1.04 -9.96
CA LYS A 4 -6.31 -0.98 -8.58
C LYS A 4 -5.17 -1.16 -7.59
N MET A 5 -4.26 -2.09 -7.84
CA MET A 5 -3.10 -2.30 -6.99
C MET A 5 -2.19 -1.06 -6.97
N VAL A 6 -1.94 -0.43 -8.13
CA VAL A 6 -1.18 0.83 -8.21
C VAL A 6 -1.85 1.94 -7.42
N ARG A 7 -3.18 2.08 -7.53
CA ARG A 7 -3.94 3.09 -6.78
C ARG A 7 -3.76 2.97 -5.26
N ILE A 8 -3.67 1.73 -4.74
CA ILE A 8 -3.43 1.51 -3.30
C ILE A 8 -2.05 2.02 -2.89
N PHE A 9 -1.03 1.81 -3.73
CA PHE A 9 0.31 2.35 -3.48
C PHE A 9 0.33 3.89 -3.46
N GLU A 10 -0.41 4.53 -4.37
CA GLU A 10 -0.53 6.00 -4.41
C GLU A 10 -1.18 6.52 -3.13
N ILE A 11 -2.32 5.95 -2.71
CA ILE A 11 -3.04 6.34 -1.49
C ILE A 11 -2.14 6.21 -0.25
N VAL A 12 -1.36 5.13 -0.17
CA VAL A 12 -0.43 4.92 0.94
C VAL A 12 0.75 5.89 0.88
N MET A 13 1.23 6.23 -0.31
CA MET A 13 2.27 7.24 -0.50
C MET A 13 1.78 8.64 -0.12
N GLU A 14 0.54 9.00 -0.44
CA GLU A 14 -0.06 10.29 -0.08
C GLU A 14 -0.28 10.43 1.43
N GLN A 15 -0.73 9.37 2.10
CA GLN A 15 -1.09 9.44 3.53
C GLN A 15 0.06 9.09 4.49
N ALA A 16 0.86 8.06 4.18
CA ALA A 16 1.96 7.59 5.03
C ALA A 16 3.36 7.91 4.45
N GLY A 17 3.41 8.63 3.32
CA GLY A 17 4.65 9.02 2.68
C GLY A 17 5.42 7.86 2.04
N LEU A 18 6.66 8.15 1.67
CA LEU A 18 7.58 7.18 1.08
C LEU A 18 7.79 5.95 1.99
N LYS A 19 7.85 6.15 3.31
CA LYS A 19 7.98 5.06 4.28
C LYS A 19 6.82 4.08 4.22
N GLY A 20 5.58 4.56 4.21
CA GLY A 20 4.40 3.70 4.12
C GLY A 20 4.35 2.92 2.82
N ARG A 21 4.68 3.56 1.69
CA ARG A 21 4.79 2.89 0.40
C ARG A 21 5.82 1.75 0.42
N MET A 22 7.00 2.00 0.99
CA MET A 22 8.06 0.99 1.09
C MET A 22 7.63 -0.16 2.01
N GLU A 23 7.01 0.14 3.16
CA GLU A 23 6.50 -0.90 4.06
C GLU A 23 5.43 -1.77 3.40
N LEU A 24 4.55 -1.16 2.58
CA LEU A 24 3.55 -1.91 1.83
C LEU A 24 4.21 -2.88 0.84
N ALA A 25 5.24 -2.43 0.12
CA ALA A 25 5.97 -3.28 -0.81
C ALA A 25 6.71 -4.42 -0.09
N THR A 26 7.33 -4.15 1.06
CA THR A 26 8.00 -5.17 1.88
C THR A 26 7.03 -6.20 2.45
N ARG A 27 5.87 -5.78 2.97
CA ARG A 27 4.87 -6.69 3.55
C ARG A 27 4.16 -7.54 2.50
N THR A 28 3.85 -6.95 1.36
CA THR A 28 3.12 -7.65 0.29
C THR A 28 4.04 -8.44 -0.62
N GLY A 29 5.34 -8.09 -0.66
CA GLY A 29 6.33 -8.62 -1.60
C GLY A 29 6.15 -8.06 -3.01
N ILE A 30 5.30 -7.05 -3.19
CA ILE A 30 4.91 -6.53 -4.50
C ILE A 30 5.33 -5.07 -4.57
N SER A 31 6.15 -4.71 -5.55
CA SER A 31 6.47 -3.31 -5.81
C SER A 31 5.41 -2.65 -6.67
N GLN A 32 5.27 -1.32 -6.62
CA GLN A 32 4.33 -0.57 -7.49
C GLN A 32 4.53 -0.89 -8.98
N ALA A 33 5.78 -1.09 -9.43
CA ALA A 33 6.07 -1.50 -10.80
C ALA A 33 5.61 -2.94 -11.13
N MET A 34 5.63 -3.85 -10.15
CA MET A 34 5.03 -5.18 -10.32
C MET A 34 3.51 -5.08 -10.32
N ALA A 35 2.93 -4.32 -9.40
CA ALA A 35 1.49 -4.07 -9.35
C ALA A 35 0.95 -3.56 -10.70
N ALA A 36 1.64 -2.61 -11.35
CA ALA A 36 1.23 -2.09 -12.65
C ALA A 36 1.18 -3.17 -13.76
N GLN A 37 2.08 -4.15 -13.69
CA GLN A 37 2.22 -5.23 -14.68
C GLN A 37 1.39 -6.48 -14.34
N MET A 38 0.99 -6.64 -13.08
CA MET A 38 0.18 -7.74 -12.61
C MET A 38 -1.31 -7.51 -12.91
N LYS A 39 -2.06 -8.61 -12.98
CA LYS A 39 -3.53 -8.53 -13.11
C LYS A 39 -4.11 -8.25 -11.72
N ASP A 40 -5.03 -7.29 -11.63
CA ASP A 40 -5.78 -7.04 -10.41
C ASP A 40 -6.67 -8.26 -10.10
N THR A 41 -6.16 -9.21 -9.32
CA THR A 41 -6.97 -10.27 -8.75
C THR A 41 -7.55 -9.80 -7.43
N GLU A 42 -8.75 -10.26 -7.10
CA GLU A 42 -9.42 -9.87 -5.85
C GLU A 42 -8.57 -10.22 -4.62
N GLU A 43 -7.87 -11.36 -4.65
CA GLU A 43 -6.99 -11.79 -3.58
C GLU A 43 -5.81 -10.81 -3.37
N LEU A 44 -5.14 -10.41 -4.45
CA LEU A 44 -4.02 -9.47 -4.38
C LEU A 44 -4.49 -8.09 -3.95
N VAL A 45 -5.56 -7.57 -4.56
CA VAL A 45 -6.13 -6.26 -4.23
C VAL A 45 -6.56 -6.23 -2.77
N LYS A 46 -7.18 -7.30 -2.26
CA LYS A 46 -7.59 -7.40 -0.86
C LYS A 46 -6.37 -7.43 0.06
N LYS A 47 -5.35 -8.24 -0.25
CA LYS A 47 -4.10 -8.31 0.51
C LYS A 47 -3.38 -6.96 0.57
N LEU A 48 -3.30 -6.23 -0.54
CA LEU A 48 -2.73 -4.88 -0.57
C LEU A 48 -3.55 -3.91 0.28
N LYS A 49 -4.88 -3.92 0.16
CA LYS A 49 -5.76 -3.07 0.96
C LYS A 49 -5.62 -3.31 2.46
N GLU A 50 -5.57 -4.56 2.89
CA GLU A 50 -5.42 -4.89 4.32
C GLU A 50 -4.07 -4.40 4.86
N ASN A 51 -2.97 -4.64 4.12
CA ASN A 51 -1.66 -4.15 4.53
C ASN A 51 -1.57 -2.62 4.47
N ALA A 52 -2.18 -1.99 3.47
CA ALA A 52 -2.26 -0.54 3.36
C ALA A 52 -2.98 0.05 4.58
N ASN A 53 -4.16 -0.46 4.95
CA ASN A 53 -4.89 0.00 6.12
C ASN A 53 -4.06 -0.12 7.41
N LEU A 54 -3.35 -1.23 7.61
CA LEU A 54 -2.48 -1.41 8.78
C LEU A 54 -1.35 -0.36 8.84
N ILE A 55 -0.77 -0.02 7.70
CA ILE A 55 0.30 0.99 7.59
C ILE A 55 -0.26 2.39 7.84
N LEU A 56 -1.42 2.69 7.27
CA LEU A 56 -2.11 3.97 7.42
C LEU A 56 -2.55 4.20 8.87
N ASP A 57 -3.17 3.18 9.48
CA ASP A 57 -3.60 3.21 10.89
C ASP A 57 -2.41 3.48 11.83
N ARG A 58 -1.30 2.76 11.61
CA ARG A 58 -0.06 2.95 12.36
C ARG A 58 0.57 4.33 12.14
N SER A 59 0.50 4.85 10.91
CA SER A 59 1.02 6.19 10.58
C SER A 59 0.18 7.28 11.24
N ASN A 60 -1.13 7.08 11.33
CA ASN A 60 -2.06 8.02 11.98
C ASN A 60 -1.86 8.03 13.51
N LEU A 61 -1.63 6.87 14.13
CA LEU A 61 -1.26 6.75 15.55
C LEU A 61 0.05 7.49 15.89
N ASN A 62 1.01 7.49 14.97
CA ASN A 62 2.30 8.17 15.17
C ASN A 62 2.19 9.70 15.06
N SER A 63 1.05 10.24 14.61
CA SER A 63 0.79 11.68 14.54
C SER A 63 0.19 12.26 15.82
N ILE A 64 -0.25 11.42 16.78
CA ILE A 64 -0.83 11.86 18.08
C ILE A 64 0.25 11.89 19.20
N GLY A 65 1.52 11.70 18.85
CA GLY A 65 2.63 11.54 19.81
C GLY A 65 3.71 12.62 19.73
N HIS A 66 3.37 13.87 19.44
CA HIS A 66 4.33 14.99 19.45
C HIS A 66 3.81 16.19 20.24
#